data_AF-A0A2W6E847-F1
#
_entry.id   AF-A0A2W6E847-F1
#
_cell.length_a   1.000
_cell.length_b   1.000
_cell.length_c   1.000
_cell.angle_alpha   90.00
_cell.angle_beta   90.00
_cell.angle_gamma   90.00
#
_symmetry.space_group_name_H-M   'P 1'
#
loop_
_entity.id
_entity.type
_entity.pdbx_description
1 polymer ?
#
loop_
_entity_poly.entity_id
_entity_poly.type
_entity_poly.pdbx_seq_one_letter_code
_entity_poly.pdbx_strand_id
1 'polypeptide(L)' 'MSVQRSGAGDPARTLQLLWRDPAAVPRHGPRQRLSIDAVVDAAIELADAESLDAVTMRRVAQTLGVVPMTLYTYVPG' A
#
# COMPACT_ATOMS: atom_id res chain seq x y z
N MET A 1 7.65 4.62 -27.16
CA MET A 1 7.74 5.16 -25.79
C MET A 1 6.39 5.00 -25.11
N SER A 2 6.16 3.87 -24.44
CA SER A 2 4.91 3.57 -23.75
C SER A 2 4.76 4.47 -22.51
N VAL A 3 3.92 5.49 -22.62
CA VAL A 3 3.38 6.21 -21.45
C VAL A 3 2.50 5.22 -20.69
N GLN A 4 3.01 4.69 -19.59
CA GLN A 4 2.19 4.03 -18.59
C GLN A 4 1.30 5.10 -17.97
N ARG A 5 0.02 5.12 -18.37
CA ARG A 5 -1.01 5.84 -17.63
C ARG A 5 -1.32 5.01 -16.38
N SER A 6 -0.75 5.36 -15.24
CA SER A 6 -1.33 5.00 -13.95
C SER A 6 -2.72 5.66 -13.88
N GLY A 7 -3.75 4.85 -14.11
CA GLY A 7 -5.13 5.28 -14.15
C GLY A 7 -5.77 5.23 -12.77
N ALA A 8 -6.33 6.37 -12.37
CA ALA A 8 -7.49 6.53 -11.46
C ALA A 8 -7.25 6.62 -9.93
N GLY A 9 -6.07 7.02 -9.47
CA GLY A 9 -5.87 7.50 -8.09
C GLY A 9 -5.99 9.02 -7.97
N ASP A 10 -6.54 9.52 -6.85
CA ASP A 10 -6.44 10.94 -6.48
C ASP A 10 -4.95 11.31 -6.30
N PRO A 11 -4.37 12.16 -7.18
CA PRO A 11 -2.94 12.46 -7.15
C PRO A 11 -2.51 13.16 -5.86
N ALA A 12 -3.40 13.93 -5.22
CA ALA A 12 -3.10 14.56 -3.94
C ALA A 12 -2.93 13.50 -2.85
N ARG A 13 -3.80 12.49 -2.83
CA ARG A 13 -3.70 11.37 -1.91
C ARG A 13 -2.45 10.54 -2.16
N THR A 14 -2.10 10.26 -3.41
CA THR A 14 -0.86 9.53 -3.74
C THR A 14 0.39 10.29 -3.28
N LEU A 15 0.45 11.61 -3.52
CA LEU A 15 1.57 12.45 -3.07
C LEU A 15 1.69 12.49 -1.55
N GLN A 16 0.58 12.59 -0.82
CA GLN A 16 0.57 12.55 0.65
C GLN A 16 1.11 11.21 1.20
N LEU A 17 0.81 10.09 0.54
CA LEU A 17 1.32 8.78 0.93
C LEU A 17 2.82 8.67 0.68
N LEU A 18 3.30 9.08 -0.49
CA LEU A 18 4.73 9.01 -0.85
C LEU A 18 5.59 9.89 0.04
N TRP A 19 5.08 11.08 0.39
CA TRP A 19 5.82 12.05 1.20
C TRP A 19 5.56 11.94 2.71
N ARG A 20 4.73 10.96 3.13
CA ARG A 20 4.27 10.77 4.52
C ARG A 20 3.86 12.11 5.16
N ASP A 21 2.70 12.65 4.77
CA ASP A 21 2.07 13.72 5.57
C ASP A 21 1.25 13.10 6.71
N PRO A 22 1.76 13.05 7.96
CA PRO A 22 1.05 12.45 9.08
C PRO A 22 -0.23 13.22 9.46
N ALA A 23 -0.41 14.45 8.99
CA ALA A 23 -1.60 15.26 9.24
C ALA A 23 -2.76 14.93 8.29
N ALA A 24 -2.53 14.20 7.21
CA ALA A 24 -3.53 13.92 6.17
C ALA A 24 -4.40 12.67 6.42
N VAL A 25 -4.05 11.81 7.39
CA VAL A 25 -4.83 10.60 7.70
C VAL A 25 -5.94 10.92 8.70
N PRO A 26 -7.23 10.93 8.31
CA PRO A 26 -8.33 11.13 9.25
C PRO A 26 -8.39 9.90 10.15
N ARG A 27 -8.01 10.06 11.43
CA ARG A 27 -8.09 8.99 12.43
C ARG A 27 -9.51 8.90 12.98
N HIS A 28 -10.45 8.38 12.19
CA HIS A 28 -11.82 8.09 12.64
C HIS A 28 -12.22 6.65 12.34
N GLY A 29 -12.46 5.87 13.40
CA GLY A 29 -13.02 4.52 13.33
C GLY A 29 -12.39 3.55 14.35
N PRO A 30 -13.05 2.41 14.62
CA PRO A 30 -12.46 1.32 15.41
C PRO A 30 -11.09 0.95 14.83
N ARG A 31 -10.10 0.61 15.67
CA ARG A 31 -8.73 0.26 15.22
C ARG A 31 -8.82 -0.70 14.03
N GLN A 32 -8.56 -0.20 12.82
CA GLN A 32 -8.57 -1.04 11.64
C GLN A 32 -7.45 -2.06 11.84
N ARG A 33 -7.78 -3.34 11.67
CA ARG A 33 -6.82 -4.45 11.83
C ARG A 33 -5.63 -4.34 10.87
N LEU A 34 -5.76 -3.48 9.86
CA LEU A 34 -4.77 -3.20 8.83
C LEU A 34 -4.58 -1.69 8.73
N SER A 35 -3.32 -1.24 8.65
CA SER A 35 -2.94 0.15 8.38
C SER A 35 -2.03 0.20 7.16
N ILE A 36 -1.87 1.38 6.55
CA ILE A 36 -0.92 1.53 5.45
C ILE A 36 0.51 1.20 5.90
N ASP A 37 0.90 1.60 7.12
CA ASP A 37 2.23 1.28 7.67
C ASP A 37 2.43 -0.25 7.75
N ALA A 38 1.43 -1.01 8.22
CA ALA A 38 1.53 -2.47 8.28
C ALA A 38 1.68 -3.11 6.88
N VAL A 39 1.04 -2.52 5.85
CA VAL A 39 1.19 -2.98 4.46
C VAL A 39 2.61 -2.70 3.95
N VAL A 40 3.15 -1.51 4.25
CA VAL A 40 4.50 -1.11 3.85
C VAL A 40 5.55 -1.95 4.56
N ASP A 41 5.43 -2.16 5.87
CA ASP A 41 6.37 -2.95 6.67
C ASP A 41 6.45 -4.39 6.14
N ALA A 42 5.29 -5.03 5.88
CA ALA A 42 5.25 -6.38 5.30
C ALA A 42 5.84 -6.45 3.88
N ALA A 43 5.70 -5.39 3.08
CA ALA A 43 6.30 -5.32 1.76
C ALA A 43 7.82 -5.18 1.83
N ILE A 44 8.33 -4.41 2.80
CA ILE A 44 9.77 -4.26 3.06
C ILE A 44 10.37 -5.58 3.53
N GLU A 45 9.75 -6.24 4.52
CA GLU A 45 10.23 -7.54 5.01
C GLU A 45 10.29 -8.60 3.89
N LEU A 46 9.29 -8.59 3.01
CA LEU A 46 9.27 -9.47 1.83
C LEU A 46 10.38 -9.13 0.83
N ALA A 47 10.63 -7.84 0.59
CA ALA A 47 11.69 -7.38 -0.30
C ALA A 47 13.08 -7.78 0.24
N ASP A 48 13.28 -7.65 1.55
CA ASP A 48 14.52 -8.01 2.22
C ASP A 48 14.77 -9.53 2.19
N ALA A 49 13.71 -10.34 2.25
CA ALA A 49 13.80 -11.79 2.24
C ALA A 49 13.96 -12.40 0.84
N GLU A 50 13.25 -11.88 -0.17
CA GLU A 50 13.10 -12.54 -1.48
C GLU A 50 13.57 -11.69 -2.67
N SER A 51 13.78 -10.37 -2.51
CA SER A 51 13.98 -9.31 -3.52
C SER A 51 12.72 -8.50 -3.89
N LEU A 52 12.94 -7.32 -4.49
CA LEU A 52 11.88 -6.41 -4.95
C LEU A 52 10.96 -7.03 -6.00
N ASP A 53 11.47 -7.93 -6.86
CA ASP A 53 10.67 -8.58 -7.90
C ASP A 53 9.63 -9.54 -7.30
N ALA A 54 9.86 -10.03 -6.08
CA ALA A 54 8.92 -10.87 -5.35
C ALA A 54 7.78 -10.06 -4.71
N VAL A 55 7.92 -8.73 -4.60
CA VAL A 55 6.95 -7.85 -3.96
C VAL A 55 5.77 -7.60 -4.92
N THR A 56 4.71 -8.39 -4.73
CA THR A 56 3.45 -8.23 -5.45
C THR A 56 2.30 -8.05 -4.47
N MET A 57 1.23 -7.36 -4.87
CA MET A 57 0.02 -7.18 -4.04
C MET A 57 -0.53 -8.51 -3.52
N ARG A 58 -0.44 -9.58 -4.33
CA ARG A 58 -0.89 -10.91 -3.95
C ARG A 58 0.01 -11.55 -2.89
N ARG A 59 1.33 -11.32 -2.93
CA ARG A 59 2.29 -11.86 -1.96
C ARG A 59 2.17 -11.12 -0.63
N VAL A 60 2.11 -9.78 -0.67
CA VAL A 60 1.90 -8.93 0.52
C VAL A 60 0.58 -9.27 1.21
N ALA A 61 -0.50 -9.49 0.46
CA ALA A 61 -1.79 -9.87 1.03
C ALA A 61 -1.74 -11.24 1.72
N GLN A 62 -1.00 -12.21 1.17
CA GLN A 62 -0.79 -13.51 1.81
C GLN A 62 0.00 -13.37 3.12
N THR A 63 1.06 -12.56 3.14
CA THR A 63 1.84 -12.28 4.35
C THR A 63 0.98 -11.66 5.45
N LEU A 64 0.05 -10.79 5.08
CA LEU A 64 -0.87 -10.12 6.01
C LEU A 64 -2.15 -10.92 6.32
N GLY A 65 -2.35 -12.08 5.68
CA GLY A 65 -3.53 -12.92 5.87
C GLY A 65 -4.84 -12.30 5.38
N VAL A 66 -4.79 -11.39 4.40
CA VAL A 66 -5.95 -10.68 3.84
C VAL A 66 -6.16 -11.00 2.37
N VAL A 67 -7.33 -10.65 1.84
CA VAL A 67 -7.61 -10.75 0.41
C VAL A 67 -6.91 -9.60 -0.33
N PRO A 68 -6.28 -9.81 -1.51
CA PRO A 68 -5.56 -8.75 -2.22
C PRO A 68 -6.39 -7.49 -2.51
N MET A 69 -7.70 -7.65 -2.71
CA MET A 69 -8.63 -6.55 -2.96
C MET A 69 -8.67 -5.54 -1.81
N THR A 70 -8.44 -5.98 -0.57
CA THR A 70 -8.36 -5.14 0.63
C THR A 70 -7.18 -4.18 0.57
N LEU A 71 -6.05 -4.58 -0.02
CA LEU A 71 -4.85 -3.74 -0.07
C LEU A 71 -5.02 -2.50 -0.95
N TYR A 72 -5.79 -2.61 -2.03
CA TYR A 72 -6.08 -1.47 -2.91
C TYR A 72 -6.85 -0.33 -2.22
N THR A 73 -7.51 -0.60 -1.08
CA THR A 73 -8.13 0.46 -0.27
C THR A 73 -7.09 1.33 0.46
N TYR A 74 -5.89 0.79 0.70
CA TYR A 74 -4.80 1.48 1.41
C TYR A 74 -3.75 2.05 0.47
N VAL A 75 -3.52 1.38 -0.67
CA VAL A 75 -2.56 1.79 -1.69
C VAL A 75 -3.30 2.06 -3.00
N PRO A 76 -3.56 3.33 -3.35
CA PRO A 76 -4.05 3.68 -4.68
C PRO A 76 -2.98 3.39 -5.74
N GLY A 77 -3.40 2.83 -6.88
CA GLY A 77 -2.54 2.57 -8.04
C GLY A 77 -2.37 3.78 -8.95
#